data_AF-A0AAJ0BHP7-F1
#
_entry.id   AF-A0AAJ0BHP7-F1
#
_cell.length_a   1.000
_cell.length_b   1.000
_cell.length_c   1.000
_cell.angle_alpha   90.00
_cell.angle_beta   90.00
_cell.angle_gamma   90.00
#
_symmetry.space_group_name_H-M   'P 1'
#
loop_
_entity.id
_entity.type
_entity.pdbx_description
1 polymer ?
#
loop_
_entity_poly.entity_id
_entity_poly.type
_entity_poly.pdbx_seq_one_letter_code
_entity_poly.pdbx_strand_id
1 'polypeptide(L)'
;MNALSGLGLEDAIQSRIATAALDERTRHVAIRSLLARVIFSALDMQCVGHLSLLPPQVTAFVTAMPMDTRIQQTSQEINALASWRRLSTYLLHKDRLDRLPLPVPASIEGQIRDLHDALDGFLSIFVPKDGSGRARTSQAKSLERAIRACAKFGYAVFSHPCEWRYLFGTGAELGNGLVVLPGLERWSGPDGEMYKAGHLVVRPMTEGI
;
A
#
# COMPACT_ATOMS: atom_id res chain seq x y z
N MET A 1 -2.16 -23.43 -7.22
CA MET A 1 -1.71 -22.04 -6.98
C MET A 1 -2.21 -21.61 -5.62
N ASN A 2 -1.34 -21.13 -4.73
CA ASN A 2 -1.76 -20.56 -3.44
C ASN A 2 -2.49 -19.24 -3.74
N ALA A 3 -3.69 -19.01 -3.21
CA ALA A 3 -4.51 -17.84 -3.55
C ALA A 3 -3.88 -16.51 -3.11
N LEU A 4 -2.82 -16.55 -2.29
CA LEU A 4 -2.03 -15.38 -1.87
C LEU A 4 -0.77 -15.14 -2.73
N SER A 5 -0.45 -16.04 -3.67
CA SER A 5 0.73 -15.89 -4.55
C SER A 5 0.59 -14.66 -5.43
N GLY A 6 1.68 -13.93 -5.65
CA GLY A 6 1.68 -12.77 -6.54
C GLY A 6 1.17 -11.47 -5.91
N LEU A 7 0.77 -11.48 -4.64
CA LEU A 7 0.35 -10.26 -3.91
C LEU A 7 1.52 -9.42 -3.36
N GLY A 8 2.77 -9.77 -3.70
CA GLY A 8 3.96 -9.03 -3.24
C GLY A 8 4.23 -9.17 -1.74
N LEU A 9 3.68 -10.21 -1.09
CA LEU A 9 3.91 -10.50 0.33
C LEU A 9 5.13 -11.40 0.50
N GLU A 10 5.87 -11.21 1.58
CA GLU A 10 6.90 -12.15 2.02
C GLU A 10 6.29 -13.50 2.40
N ASP A 11 6.98 -14.61 2.10
CA ASP A 11 6.49 -15.97 2.35
C ASP A 11 6.07 -16.21 3.81
N ALA A 12 6.83 -15.68 4.76
CA ALA A 12 6.52 -15.80 6.18
C ALA A 12 5.21 -15.09 6.54
N ILE A 13 4.96 -13.91 5.97
CA ILE A 13 3.73 -13.14 6.18
C ILE A 13 2.56 -13.82 5.48
N GLN A 14 2.76 -14.31 4.26
CA GLN A 14 1.77 -15.06 3.50
C GLN A 14 1.30 -16.30 4.28
N SER A 15 2.24 -17.08 4.83
CA SER A 15 1.91 -18.24 5.66
C SER A 15 1.12 -17.86 6.92
N ARG A 16 1.54 -16.81 7.64
CA ARG A 16 0.83 -16.34 8.84
C ARG A 16 -0.60 -15.87 8.53
N ILE A 17 -0.79 -15.11 7.47
CA ILE A 17 -2.13 -14.67 7.03
C ILE A 17 -2.98 -15.87 6.63
N ALA A 18 -2.43 -16.82 5.87
CA ALA A 18 -3.15 -18.02 5.47
C ALA A 18 -3.64 -18.83 6.69
N THR A 19 -2.76 -19.08 7.66
CA THR A 19 -3.12 -19.83 8.88
C THR A 19 -4.19 -19.09 9.69
N ALA A 20 -4.03 -17.79 9.92
CA ALA A 20 -5.01 -16.99 10.66
C ALA A 20 -6.35 -16.82 9.91
N ALA A 21 -6.37 -16.92 8.58
CA ALA A 21 -7.60 -16.83 7.80
C ALA A 21 -8.46 -18.10 7.89
N LEU A 22 -7.84 -19.26 8.15
CA LEU A 22 -8.54 -20.54 8.27
C LEU A 22 -9.34 -20.62 9.58
N ASP A 23 -8.82 -20.08 10.68
CA ASP A 23 -9.56 -19.98 11.94
C ASP A 23 -10.60 -18.85 11.87
N GLU A 24 -11.87 -19.18 12.11
CA GLU A 24 -13.00 -18.24 12.09
C GLU A 24 -12.85 -17.08 13.08
N ARG A 25 -12.20 -17.33 14.23
CA ARG A 25 -11.98 -16.30 15.26
C ARG A 25 -10.98 -15.24 14.80
N THR A 26 -9.97 -15.63 14.03
CA THR A 26 -8.88 -14.74 13.60
C THR A 26 -9.01 -14.30 12.14
N ARG A 27 -9.96 -14.87 11.39
CA ARG A 27 -10.15 -14.60 9.96
C ARG A 27 -10.30 -13.13 9.63
N HIS A 28 -11.07 -12.41 10.41
CA HIS A 28 -11.29 -10.98 10.20
C HIS A 28 -10.00 -10.17 10.36
N VAL A 29 -9.15 -10.53 11.33
CA VAL A 29 -7.81 -9.95 11.54
C VAL A 29 -6.91 -10.24 10.35
N ALA A 30 -6.89 -11.50 9.88
CA ALA A 30 -6.10 -11.92 8.73
C ALA A 30 -6.49 -11.18 7.44
N ILE A 31 -7.80 -11.04 7.17
CA ILE A 31 -8.32 -10.31 6.01
C ILE A 31 -7.93 -8.83 6.10
N ARG A 32 -8.08 -8.19 7.26
CA ARG A 32 -7.69 -6.78 7.43
C ARG A 32 -6.19 -6.59 7.24
N SER A 33 -5.37 -7.49 7.78
CA SER A 33 -3.91 -7.47 7.57
C SER A 33 -3.53 -7.65 6.11
N LEU A 34 -4.19 -8.56 5.39
CA LEU A 34 -3.98 -8.76 3.96
C LEU A 34 -4.26 -7.47 3.19
N LEU A 35 -5.46 -6.90 3.38
CA LEU A 35 -5.90 -5.68 2.71
C LEU A 35 -4.94 -4.52 3.01
N ALA A 36 -4.59 -4.32 4.28
CA ALA A 36 -3.68 -3.28 4.71
C ALA A 36 -2.30 -3.42 4.05
N ARG A 37 -1.71 -4.62 4.04
CA ARG A 37 -0.38 -4.82 3.43
C ARG A 37 -0.42 -4.59 1.93
N VAL A 38 -1.30 -5.27 1.23
CA VAL A 38 -1.31 -5.27 -0.24
C VAL A 38 -1.69 -3.89 -0.79
N ILE A 39 -2.71 -3.23 -0.24
CA ILE A 39 -3.17 -1.92 -0.75
C ILE A 39 -2.15 -0.83 -0.46
N PHE A 40 -1.56 -0.78 0.74
CA PHE A 40 -0.59 0.27 1.07
C PHE A 40 0.77 0.04 0.43
N SER A 41 1.21 -1.21 0.24
CA SER A 41 2.40 -1.51 -0.59
C SER A 41 2.19 -1.10 -2.05
N ALA A 42 0.98 -1.26 -2.60
CA ALA A 42 0.66 -0.76 -3.94
C ALA A 42 0.71 0.77 -4.05
N LEU A 43 0.68 1.50 -2.93
CA LEU A 43 0.79 2.96 -2.86
C LEU A 43 2.19 3.45 -2.49
N ASP A 44 3.15 2.54 -2.33
CA ASP A 44 4.51 2.85 -1.91
C ASP A 44 5.47 2.88 -3.10
N MET A 45 6.17 4.00 -3.27
CA MET A 45 7.20 4.20 -4.30
C MET A 45 8.44 3.31 -4.07
N GLN A 46 8.60 2.74 -2.87
CA GLN A 46 9.65 1.78 -2.54
C GLN A 46 9.25 0.33 -2.87
N CYS A 47 7.97 0.07 -3.15
CA CYS A 47 7.43 -1.28 -3.41
C CYS A 47 6.75 -1.38 -4.80
N VAL A 48 7.23 -0.60 -5.78
CA VAL A 48 6.60 -0.57 -7.12
C VAL A 48 6.65 -1.95 -7.76
N GLY A 49 5.47 -2.47 -8.08
CA GLY A 49 5.28 -3.74 -8.78
C GLY A 49 4.06 -3.70 -9.69
N HIS A 50 3.69 -4.86 -10.24
CA HIS A 50 2.58 -4.99 -11.20
C HIS A 50 1.21 -4.59 -10.65
N LEU A 51 1.05 -4.55 -9.32
CA LEU A 51 -0.18 -4.11 -8.64
C LEU A 51 -0.15 -2.65 -8.17
N SER A 52 0.86 -1.86 -8.60
CA SER A 52 1.02 -0.46 -8.19
C SER A 52 -0.24 0.37 -8.48
N LEU A 53 -0.64 1.21 -7.53
CA LEU A 53 -1.68 2.24 -7.64
C LEU A 53 -1.10 3.64 -7.84
N LEU A 54 0.22 3.79 -7.88
CA LEU A 54 0.88 5.06 -8.16
C LEU A 54 0.52 5.58 -9.56
N PRO A 55 0.68 6.89 -9.82
CA PRO A 55 0.49 7.43 -11.17
C PRO A 55 1.30 6.62 -12.20
N PRO A 56 0.75 6.31 -13.39
CA PRO A 56 1.44 5.46 -14.38
C PRO A 56 2.84 5.96 -14.75
N GLN A 57 3.03 7.28 -14.78
CA GLN A 57 4.31 7.92 -15.06
C GLN A 57 5.33 7.64 -13.95
N VAL A 58 4.88 7.58 -12.70
CA VAL A 58 5.73 7.25 -11.54
C VAL A 58 6.11 5.78 -11.57
N THR A 59 5.12 4.90 -11.79
CA THR A 59 5.37 3.46 -11.94
C THR A 59 6.37 3.18 -13.07
N ALA A 60 6.20 3.81 -14.24
CA ALA A 60 7.10 3.63 -15.37
C ALA A 60 8.52 4.13 -15.07
N PHE A 61 8.65 5.30 -14.43
CA PHE A 61 9.95 5.85 -14.06
C PHE A 61 10.70 4.96 -13.06
N VAL A 62 10.06 4.59 -11.94
CA VAL A 62 10.70 3.76 -10.92
C VAL A 62 11.06 2.38 -11.47
N THR A 63 10.23 1.81 -12.34
CA THR A 63 10.52 0.50 -12.99
C THR A 63 11.69 0.60 -13.98
N ALA A 64 11.89 1.74 -14.63
CA ALA A 64 13.00 1.95 -15.56
C ALA A 64 14.33 2.25 -14.85
N MET A 65 14.30 2.61 -13.56
CA MET A 65 15.51 2.87 -12.81
C MET A 65 16.28 1.56 -12.54
N PRO A 66 17.62 1.57 -12.64
CA PRO A 66 18.46 0.46 -12.22
C PRO A 66 18.53 0.42 -10.69
N MET A 67 17.40 0.09 -10.05
CA MET A 67 17.34 -0.13 -8.62
C MET A 67 17.90 -1.53 -8.37
N ASP A 68 19.18 -1.62 -8.01
CA ASP A 68 19.73 -2.86 -7.50
C ASP A 68 19.05 -3.15 -6.15
N THR A 69 18.00 -3.96 -6.17
CA THR A 69 17.19 -4.37 -5.01
C THR A 69 17.99 -5.08 -3.91
N ARG A 70 19.28 -5.34 -4.16
CA ARG A 70 20.24 -5.97 -3.23
C ARG A 70 21.20 -5.00 -2.55
N ILE A 71 21.25 -3.73 -2.96
CA ILE A 71 22.12 -2.72 -2.35
C ILE A 71 21.24 -1.72 -1.60
N GLN A 72 21.54 -1.49 -0.33
CA GLN A 72 20.90 -0.44 0.45
C GLN A 72 21.04 0.88 -0.31
N GLN A 73 19.90 1.49 -0.67
CA GLN A 73 19.90 2.79 -1.32
C GLN A 73 20.73 3.76 -0.50
N THR A 74 21.65 4.45 -1.15
CA THR A 74 22.44 5.48 -0.49
C THR A 74 21.53 6.64 -0.09
N SER A 75 21.92 7.39 0.95
CA SER A 75 21.18 8.59 1.35
C SER A 75 21.02 9.60 0.19
N GLN A 76 21.95 9.60 -0.77
CA GLN A 76 21.90 10.45 -1.96
C GLN A 76 20.81 10.01 -2.95
N GLU A 77 20.66 8.71 -3.20
CA GLU A 77 19.61 8.18 -4.08
C GLU A 77 18.21 8.42 -3.48
N ILE A 78 18.08 8.21 -2.18
CA ILE A 78 16.84 8.51 -1.44
C ILE A 78 16.50 10.00 -1.57
N ASN A 79 17.48 10.91 -1.40
CA ASN A 79 17.28 12.35 -1.56
C ASN A 79 16.91 12.74 -3.01
N ALA A 80 17.53 12.10 -4.00
CA ALA A 80 17.25 12.36 -5.41
C ALA A 80 15.81 11.95 -5.77
N LEU A 81 15.38 10.76 -5.34
CA LEU A 81 14.02 10.27 -5.51
C LEU A 81 12.99 11.13 -4.79
N ALA A 82 13.26 11.52 -3.55
CA ALA A 82 12.44 12.44 -2.78
C ALA A 82 12.25 13.78 -3.51
N SER A 83 13.33 14.34 -4.05
CA SER A 83 13.30 15.59 -4.81
C SER A 83 12.54 15.44 -6.12
N TRP A 84 12.76 14.35 -6.85
CA TRP A 84 12.03 14.02 -8.07
C TRP A 84 10.53 13.84 -7.80
N ARG A 85 10.14 13.14 -6.73
CA ARG A 85 8.75 12.95 -6.32
C ARG A 85 8.06 14.30 -6.06
N ARG A 86 8.72 15.20 -5.32
CA ARG A 86 8.19 16.54 -5.03
C ARG A 86 8.01 17.37 -6.31
N LEU A 87 9.02 17.40 -7.17
CA LEU A 87 8.97 18.14 -8.44
C LEU A 87 7.92 17.57 -9.40
N SER A 88 7.86 16.25 -9.57
CA SER A 88 6.89 15.60 -10.44
C SER A 88 5.47 15.82 -9.94
N THR A 89 5.22 15.71 -8.63
CA THR A 89 3.92 16.03 -8.05
C THR A 89 3.50 17.47 -8.35
N TYR A 90 4.39 18.43 -8.11
CA TYR A 90 4.14 19.84 -8.41
C TYR A 90 3.80 20.06 -9.89
N LEU A 91 4.52 19.40 -10.80
CA LEU A 91 4.30 19.51 -12.25
C LEU A 91 3.02 18.82 -12.72
N LEU A 92 2.58 17.77 -12.04
CA LEU A 92 1.34 17.04 -12.32
C LEU A 92 0.09 17.76 -11.78
N HIS A 93 0.24 18.71 -10.85
CA HIS A 93 -0.88 19.44 -10.30
C HIS A 93 -1.42 20.46 -11.32
N LYS A 94 -2.74 20.42 -11.57
CA LYS A 94 -3.40 21.31 -12.55
C LYS A 94 -3.32 22.78 -12.14
N ASP A 95 -3.42 23.04 -10.84
CA ASP A 95 -3.30 24.37 -10.25
C ASP A 95 -2.07 24.42 -9.35
N ARG A 96 -0.93 24.82 -9.88
CA ARG A 96 0.38 24.72 -9.20
C ARG A 96 0.49 25.60 -7.96
N LEU A 97 -0.40 26.59 -7.81
CA LEU A 97 -0.42 27.47 -6.65
C LEU A 97 -1.23 26.87 -5.49
N ASP A 98 -2.11 25.93 -5.80
CA ASP A 98 -2.90 25.24 -4.80
C ASP A 98 -2.13 24.03 -4.26
N ARG A 99 -1.91 23.97 -2.94
CA ARG A 99 -1.15 22.91 -2.26
C ARG A 99 -2.00 21.67 -1.99
N LEU A 100 -3.02 21.44 -2.82
CA LEU A 100 -3.91 20.31 -2.66
C LEU A 100 -3.21 19.00 -3.07
N PRO A 101 -3.61 17.88 -2.47
CA PRO A 101 -3.25 16.56 -2.98
C PRO A 101 -3.61 16.41 -4.46
N LEU A 102 -2.74 15.72 -5.22
CA LEU A 102 -3.08 15.27 -6.56
C LEU A 102 -4.40 14.47 -6.51
N PRO A 103 -5.39 14.81 -7.34
CA PRO A 103 -6.57 13.99 -7.46
C PRO A 103 -6.18 12.63 -8.05
N VAL A 104 -6.84 11.57 -7.60
CA VAL A 104 -6.66 10.24 -8.18
C VAL A 104 -7.09 10.29 -9.65
N PRO A 105 -6.20 10.03 -10.62
CA PRO A 105 -6.50 10.21 -12.03
C PRO A 105 -7.28 9.01 -12.57
N ALA A 106 -8.20 9.26 -13.51
CA ALA A 106 -8.97 8.20 -14.17
C ALA A 106 -8.11 7.18 -14.95
N SER A 107 -6.84 7.51 -15.22
CA SER A 107 -5.89 6.58 -15.83
C SER A 107 -5.58 5.36 -14.98
N ILE A 108 -5.80 5.41 -13.66
CA ILE A 108 -5.52 4.28 -12.76
C ILE A 108 -6.68 3.27 -12.62
N GLU A 109 -7.79 3.45 -13.35
CA GLU A 109 -8.94 2.53 -13.25
C GLU A 109 -8.57 1.08 -13.59
N GLY A 110 -7.64 0.89 -14.54
CA GLY A 110 -7.06 -0.42 -14.81
C GLY A 110 -6.32 -1.00 -13.60
N GLN A 111 -5.43 -0.21 -12.99
CA GLN A 111 -4.65 -0.62 -11.80
C GLN A 111 -5.56 -0.96 -10.61
N ILE A 112 -6.65 -0.21 -10.41
CA ILE A 112 -7.65 -0.49 -9.36
C ILE A 112 -8.32 -1.84 -9.60
N ARG A 113 -8.73 -2.12 -10.84
CA ARG A 113 -9.34 -3.41 -11.22
C ARG A 113 -8.36 -4.56 -11.04
N ASP A 114 -7.12 -4.40 -11.50
CA ASP A 114 -6.12 -5.47 -11.43
C ASP A 114 -5.78 -5.81 -9.97
N LEU A 115 -5.66 -4.81 -9.09
CA LEU A 115 -5.51 -4.99 -7.64
C LEU A 115 -6.76 -5.63 -6.99
N HIS A 116 -7.94 -5.21 -7.42
CA HIS A 116 -9.20 -5.79 -6.96
C HIS A 116 -9.24 -7.28 -7.29
N ASP A 117 -9.05 -7.66 -8.55
CA ASP A 117 -9.08 -9.04 -9.02
C ASP A 117 -8.05 -9.91 -8.28
N ALA A 118 -6.84 -9.38 -8.04
CA ALA A 118 -5.79 -10.07 -7.31
C ALA A 118 -6.18 -10.36 -5.85
N LEU A 119 -6.69 -9.36 -5.12
CA LEU A 119 -7.16 -9.53 -3.74
C LEU A 119 -8.39 -10.45 -3.68
N ASP A 120 -9.26 -10.32 -4.66
CA ASP A 120 -10.53 -11.02 -4.71
C ASP A 120 -10.37 -12.52 -4.98
N GLY A 121 -9.27 -12.93 -5.64
CA GLY A 121 -8.86 -14.33 -5.76
C GLY A 121 -8.73 -15.05 -4.42
N PHE A 122 -8.29 -14.37 -3.37
CA PHE A 122 -8.26 -14.91 -2.00
C PHE A 122 -9.56 -14.68 -1.24
N LEU A 123 -10.12 -13.47 -1.32
CA LEU A 123 -11.29 -13.09 -0.50
C LEU A 123 -12.56 -13.84 -0.88
N SER A 124 -12.71 -14.21 -2.15
CA SER A 124 -13.87 -14.95 -2.66
C SER A 124 -14.10 -16.30 -1.96
N ILE A 125 -13.05 -16.89 -1.38
CA ILE A 125 -13.11 -18.15 -0.62
C ILE A 125 -14.01 -18.01 0.63
N PHE A 126 -14.07 -16.81 1.21
CA PHE A 126 -14.82 -16.53 2.44
C PHE A 126 -16.22 -15.93 2.18
N VAL A 127 -16.58 -15.73 0.91
CA VAL A 127 -17.89 -15.18 0.55
C VAL A 127 -18.91 -16.31 0.50
N PRO A 128 -20.04 -16.21 1.22
CA PRO A 128 -21.11 -17.20 1.14
C PRO A 128 -21.60 -17.35 -0.30
N LYS A 129 -21.73 -18.59 -0.77
CA LYS A 129 -22.38 -18.91 -2.05
C LYS A 129 -23.89 -18.84 -1.86
N ASP A 130 -24.45 -17.65 -2.05
CA ASP A 130 -25.90 -17.46 -2.05
C ASP A 130 -26.46 -17.61 -3.47
N GLY A 131 -27.63 -18.23 -3.61
CA GLY A 131 -28.29 -18.39 -4.92
C GLY A 131 -28.62 -17.07 -5.62
N SER A 132 -28.56 -15.95 -4.91
CA SER A 132 -28.83 -14.60 -5.44
C SER A 132 -27.59 -13.82 -5.90
N GLY A 133 -26.38 -14.30 -5.57
CA GLY A 133 -25.11 -13.61 -5.84
C GLY A 133 -24.95 -12.27 -5.11
N ARG A 134 -25.86 -11.91 -4.20
CA ARG A 134 -25.89 -10.60 -3.54
C ARG A 134 -24.70 -10.43 -2.60
N ALA A 135 -24.34 -11.49 -1.88
CA ALA A 135 -23.17 -11.47 -0.99
C ALA A 135 -21.90 -11.16 -1.78
N ARG A 136 -21.76 -11.79 -2.96
CA ARG A 136 -20.65 -11.57 -3.88
C ARG A 136 -20.59 -10.15 -4.42
N THR A 137 -21.70 -9.63 -4.93
CA THR A 137 -21.76 -8.25 -5.43
C THR A 137 -21.46 -7.23 -4.33
N SER A 138 -21.96 -7.45 -3.10
CA SER A 138 -21.73 -6.56 -1.96
C SER A 138 -20.25 -6.54 -1.53
N GLN A 139 -19.61 -7.71 -1.48
CA GLN A 139 -18.18 -7.81 -1.15
C GLN A 139 -17.32 -7.15 -2.22
N ALA A 140 -17.58 -7.39 -3.51
CA ALA A 140 -16.83 -6.77 -4.60
C ALA A 140 -16.89 -5.23 -4.55
N LYS A 141 -18.08 -4.66 -4.33
CA LYS A 141 -18.27 -3.19 -4.17
C LYS A 141 -17.57 -2.65 -2.93
N SER A 142 -17.59 -3.41 -1.84
CA SER A 142 -16.93 -3.00 -0.59
C SER A 142 -15.41 -2.97 -0.73
N LEU A 143 -14.83 -3.97 -1.41
CA LEU A 143 -13.40 -4.02 -1.72
C LEU A 143 -12.98 -2.85 -2.61
N GLU A 144 -13.71 -2.59 -3.69
CA GLU A 144 -13.43 -1.48 -4.59
C GLU A 144 -13.47 -0.13 -3.85
N ARG A 145 -14.48 0.08 -2.99
CA ARG A 145 -14.57 1.28 -2.16
C ARG A 145 -13.37 1.44 -1.22
N ALA A 146 -12.89 0.34 -0.62
CA ALA A 146 -11.72 0.37 0.24
C ALA A 146 -10.44 0.73 -0.53
N ILE A 147 -10.23 0.11 -1.70
CA ILE A 147 -9.09 0.42 -2.58
C ILE A 147 -9.12 1.90 -2.98
N ARG A 148 -10.27 2.42 -3.42
CA ARG A 148 -10.42 3.83 -3.81
C ARG A 148 -10.20 4.80 -2.66
N ALA A 149 -10.67 4.47 -1.45
CA ALA A 149 -10.43 5.30 -0.27
C ALA A 149 -8.94 5.35 0.08
N CYS A 150 -8.26 4.21 0.04
CA CYS A 150 -6.81 4.15 0.27
C CYS A 150 -6.03 4.85 -0.83
N ALA A 151 -6.44 4.74 -2.10
CA ALA A 151 -5.81 5.47 -3.20
C ALA A 151 -5.86 6.98 -2.98
N LYS A 152 -7.02 7.53 -2.57
CA LYS A 152 -7.12 8.96 -2.22
C LYS A 152 -6.13 9.36 -1.13
N PHE A 153 -6.00 8.53 -0.08
CA PHE A 153 -5.04 8.76 0.98
C PHE A 153 -3.59 8.66 0.49
N GLY A 154 -3.25 7.62 -0.29
CA GLY A 154 -1.91 7.44 -0.83
C GLY A 154 -1.49 8.56 -1.77
N TYR A 155 -2.43 9.13 -2.55
CA TYR A 155 -2.15 10.31 -3.37
C TYR A 155 -1.92 11.57 -2.53
N ALA A 156 -2.59 11.70 -1.37
CA ALA A 156 -2.29 12.77 -0.42
C ALA A 156 -0.90 12.61 0.20
N VAL A 157 -0.52 11.39 0.59
CA VAL A 157 0.84 11.09 1.09
C VAL A 157 1.88 11.34 0.01
N PHE A 158 1.66 10.84 -1.20
CA PHE A 158 2.52 11.03 -2.36
C PHE A 158 2.67 12.51 -2.74
N SER A 159 1.65 13.33 -2.54
CA SER A 159 1.70 14.75 -2.86
C SER A 159 2.30 15.61 -1.75
N HIS A 160 2.52 15.03 -0.57
CA HIS A 160 2.99 15.78 0.58
C HIS A 160 4.48 16.18 0.42
N PRO A 161 4.90 17.39 0.85
CA PRO A 161 6.28 17.85 0.72
C PRO A 161 7.28 17.00 1.51
N CYS A 162 6.89 16.49 2.68
CA CYS A 162 7.70 15.56 3.45
C CYS A 162 7.73 14.15 2.85
N GLU A 163 8.82 13.42 3.10
CA GLU A 163 8.94 12.00 2.84
C GLU A 163 8.24 11.20 3.94
N TRP A 164 7.50 10.18 3.52
CA TRP A 164 6.70 9.33 4.38
C TRP A 164 6.99 7.86 4.08
N ARG A 165 6.90 7.02 5.11
CA ARG A 165 7.03 5.57 4.98
C ARG A 165 5.94 4.87 5.77
N TYR A 166 5.35 3.84 5.15
CA TYR A 166 4.41 2.96 5.82
C TYR A 166 5.15 1.95 6.71
N LEU A 167 4.60 1.70 7.89
CA LEU A 167 5.16 0.74 8.84
C LEU A 167 4.22 -0.44 9.03
N PHE A 168 4.72 -1.64 8.76
CA PHE A 168 3.95 -2.89 8.92
C PHE A 168 4.37 -3.71 10.15
N GLY A 169 5.11 -3.10 11.08
CA GLY A 169 5.62 -3.72 12.30
C GLY A 169 6.73 -4.74 12.03
N THR A 170 7.63 -4.90 12.99
CA THR A 170 8.66 -5.95 12.97
C THR A 170 8.28 -7.13 13.87
N GLY A 171 8.89 -8.30 13.67
CA GLY A 171 8.52 -9.54 14.38
C GLY A 171 8.48 -9.42 15.92
N ALA A 172 9.36 -8.60 16.51
CA ALA A 172 9.37 -8.34 17.96
C ALA A 172 8.18 -7.47 18.44
N GLU A 173 7.71 -6.53 17.61
CA GLU A 173 6.59 -5.64 17.92
C GLU A 173 5.23 -6.29 17.67
N LEU A 174 5.19 -7.22 16.71
CA LEU A 174 4.01 -7.96 16.33
C LEU A 174 3.61 -9.00 17.38
N GLY A 175 4.56 -9.55 18.13
CA GLY A 175 4.31 -10.70 19.00
C GLY A 175 3.55 -11.80 18.24
N ASN A 176 2.42 -12.24 18.79
CA ASN A 176 1.51 -13.18 18.14
C ASN A 176 0.36 -12.50 17.34
N GLY A 177 0.48 -11.22 16.97
CA GLY A 177 -0.56 -10.48 16.24
C GLY A 177 -0.22 -10.21 14.78
N LEU A 178 -1.17 -9.60 14.06
CA LEU A 178 -0.99 -9.09 12.69
C LEU A 178 -1.23 -7.58 12.65
N VAL A 179 -0.50 -6.87 11.78
CA VAL A 179 -0.79 -5.45 11.49
C VAL A 179 -2.04 -5.36 10.63
N VAL A 180 -3.09 -4.73 11.15
CA VAL A 180 -4.37 -4.51 10.45
C VAL A 180 -4.49 -3.12 9.84
N LEU A 181 -3.59 -2.20 10.19
CA LEU A 181 -3.44 -0.88 9.58
C LEU A 181 -1.98 -0.43 9.74
N PRO A 182 -1.30 -0.01 8.65
CA PRO A 182 0.08 0.42 8.77
C PRO A 182 0.20 1.69 9.59
N GLY A 183 1.34 1.82 10.27
CA GLY A 183 1.79 3.07 10.84
C GLY A 183 2.34 4.00 9.76
N LEU A 184 2.67 5.23 10.18
CA LEU A 184 3.22 6.24 9.30
C LEU A 184 4.39 6.95 10.00
N GLU A 185 5.53 6.96 9.33
CA GLU A 185 6.73 7.68 9.72
C GLU A 185 7.04 8.81 8.76
N ARG A 186 7.50 9.94 9.32
CA ARG A 186 8.00 11.08 8.56
C ARG A 186 9.52 11.06 8.51
N TRP A 187 10.09 11.16 7.31
CA TRP A 187 11.52 11.06 7.07
C TRP A 187 12.16 12.37 6.62
N SER A 188 11.40 13.42 6.35
CA SER A 188 11.95 14.75 6.10
C SER A 188 11.18 15.91 6.72
N GLY A 189 11.84 17.07 6.76
CA GLY A 189 11.24 18.37 7.06
C GLY A 189 10.35 18.90 5.94
N PRO A 190 9.61 20.00 6.18
CA PRO A 190 8.82 20.67 5.13
C PRO A 190 9.67 21.26 3.99
N ASP A 191 10.93 21.56 4.27
CA ASP A 191 11.98 21.94 3.32
C ASP A 191 12.52 20.74 2.48
N GLY A 192 12.23 19.52 2.95
CA GLY A 192 12.68 18.27 2.38
C GLY A 192 14.07 17.85 2.82
N GLU A 193 14.63 18.42 3.88
CA GLU A 193 15.82 17.88 4.52
C GLU A 193 15.51 16.53 5.17
N MET A 194 16.23 15.49 4.76
CA MET A 194 16.05 14.15 5.32
C MET A 194 16.59 14.06 6.75
N TYR A 195 15.79 13.46 7.62
CA TYR A 195 16.20 13.14 8.99
C TYR A 195 17.16 11.94 9.01
N LYS A 196 17.97 11.86 10.07
CA LYS A 196 18.83 10.69 10.34
C LYS A 196 18.01 9.44 10.70
N ALA A 197 16.79 9.63 11.20
CA ALA A 197 15.87 8.56 11.56
C ALA A 197 14.42 8.99 11.30
N GLY A 198 13.57 8.01 10.99
CA GLY A 198 12.13 8.22 10.84
C GLY A 198 11.50 8.72 12.13
N HIS A 199 10.66 9.75 12.04
CA HIS A 199 9.84 10.24 13.13
C HIS A 199 8.48 9.57 13.07
N LEU A 200 8.18 8.72 14.04
CA LEU A 200 6.90 8.05 14.15
C LEU A 200 5.78 9.05 14.38
N VAL A 201 4.82 9.12 13.44
CA VAL A 201 3.64 9.99 13.55
C VAL A 201 2.42 9.17 13.95
N VAL A 202 2.27 7.98 13.36
CA VAL A 202 1.19 7.04 13.69
C VAL A 202 1.78 5.66 13.91
N ARG A 203 1.46 5.04 15.05
CA ARG A 203 1.88 3.65 15.33
C ARG A 203 1.07 2.67 14.47
N PRO A 204 1.67 1.57 13.99
CA PRO A 204 0.92 0.49 13.38
C PRO A 204 -0.14 -0.05 14.34
N MET A 205 -1.33 -0.36 13.82
CA MET A 205 -2.36 -1.03 14.59
C MET A 205 -2.19 -2.54 14.45
N THR A 206 -2.01 -3.22 15.57
CA THR A 206 -1.92 -4.68 15.65
C THR A 206 -3.14 -5.28 16.32
N GLU A 207 -3.57 -6.43 15.83
CA GLU A 207 -4.62 -7.25 16.46
C GLU A 207 -4.07 -8.67 16.66
N GLY A 208 -4.38 -9.29 17.81
CA GLY A 208 -3.89 -10.62 18.16
C GLY A 208 -4.51 -11.72 17.29
N ILE A 209 -3.73 -12.76 17.01
CA ILE A 209 -4.19 -14.02 16.41
C ILE A 209 -3.88 -15.22 17.31
#